data_AF-A0A1H0IZB7-F1
#
_entry.id   AF-A0A1H0IZB7-F1
#
_cell.length_a   1.000
_cell.length_b   1.000
_cell.length_c   1.000
_cell.angle_alpha   90.00
_cell.angle_beta   90.00
_cell.angle_gamma   90.00
#
_symmetry.space_group_name_H-M   'P 1'
#
loop_
_entity.id
_entity.type
_entity.pdbx_description
1 polymer ?
#
loop_
_entity_poly.entity_id
_entity_poly.type
_entity_poly.pdbx_seq_one_letter_code
_entity_poly.pdbx_strand_id
1 'polypeptide(L)'
;MEKRTLILGIVMVLILTCCKDLKPQKSDDSTLDEDSLELADSLTGEESMDELISEAPMPVAAEELFDDFLFNFASNKRLQMERVKFPIIVSSEAKADTLDRKEWQMEHFFMHHGEYTLIFDSEAQMESVSDTSVNHAIVEKIFLDQGFVCQYQFDRKNGRWMLDRMNKQTMSHNPNASFLSFYRRFATDSVFRQQSLAQEIAFSGPDPDNDFEQMEGVITPDFWDAFAPELPHGTIYNIVYGHPHTHSNVKIFLLRGIANGMEVALTFRREHNEWKLTKLSE
;
A
#
# COMPACT_ATOMS: atom_id res chain seq x y z
N MET A 1 -38.94 10.07 -0.11
CA MET A 1 -38.36 9.18 0.92
C MET A 1 -37.27 8.27 0.33
N GLU A 2 -37.43 7.78 -0.90
CA GLU A 2 -36.43 6.95 -1.62
C GLU A 2 -35.05 7.58 -1.84
N LYS A 3 -34.96 8.90 -2.14
CA LYS A 3 -33.65 9.55 -2.38
C LYS A 3 -32.75 9.59 -1.14
N ARG A 4 -33.31 9.62 0.07
CA ARG A 4 -32.55 9.60 1.33
C ARG A 4 -32.01 8.20 1.63
N THR A 5 -32.80 7.17 1.36
CA THR A 5 -32.39 5.77 1.51
C THR A 5 -31.32 5.38 0.49
N LEU A 6 -31.40 5.90 -0.74
CA LEU A 6 -30.40 5.67 -1.79
C LEU A 6 -29.03 6.29 -1.43
N ILE A 7 -29.04 7.53 -0.91
CA ILE A 7 -27.81 8.21 -0.46
C ILE A 7 -27.20 7.49 0.75
N LEU A 8 -28.03 7.01 1.69
CA LEU A 8 -27.56 6.23 2.84
C LEU A 8 -26.95 4.88 2.40
N GLY A 9 -27.54 4.23 1.38
CA GLY A 9 -27.05 2.97 0.81
C GLY A 9 -25.72 3.11 0.08
N ILE A 10 -25.54 4.16 -0.75
CA ILE A 10 -24.27 4.43 -1.46
C ILE A 10 -23.15 4.78 -0.48
N VAL A 11 -23.48 5.48 0.61
CA VAL A 11 -22.53 5.85 1.67
C VAL A 11 -22.10 4.63 2.51
N MET A 12 -22.99 3.67 2.77
CA MET A 12 -22.63 2.41 3.42
C MET A 12 -21.73 1.56 2.52
N VAL A 13 -21.99 1.51 1.20
CA VAL A 13 -21.12 0.83 0.23
C VAL A 13 -19.71 1.44 0.19
N LEU A 14 -19.57 2.77 0.29
CA LEU A 14 -18.26 3.45 0.28
C LEU A 14 -17.44 3.27 1.57
N ILE A 15 -18.08 3.14 2.74
CA ILE A 15 -17.37 2.85 4.02
C ILE A 15 -16.89 1.41 4.03
N LEU A 16 -17.68 0.51 3.45
CA LEU A 16 -17.37 -0.91 3.38
C LEU A 16 -16.20 -1.23 2.43
N THR A 17 -15.89 -0.42 1.41
CA THR A 17 -14.78 -0.75 0.48
C THR A 17 -13.39 -0.69 1.13
N CYS A 18 -13.14 0.15 2.16
CA CYS A 18 -11.84 0.08 2.84
C CYS A 18 -11.70 -1.24 3.65
N CYS A 19 -12.80 -1.90 4.02
CA CYS A 19 -12.80 -3.13 4.83
C CYS A 19 -13.21 -4.42 4.07
N LYS A 20 -13.87 -4.36 2.90
CA LYS A 20 -14.55 -5.51 2.25
C LYS A 20 -13.86 -6.12 1.03
N ASP A 21 -12.63 -5.75 0.69
CA ASP A 21 -11.96 -6.33 -0.49
C ASP A 21 -11.27 -7.67 -0.17
N LEU A 22 -12.09 -8.72 -0.03
CA LEU A 22 -11.69 -10.14 -0.13
C LEU A 22 -12.79 -10.92 -0.85
N LYS A 23 -12.95 -10.72 -2.16
CA LYS A 23 -13.53 -11.76 -3.03
C LYS A 23 -12.76 -11.82 -4.36
N PRO A 24 -12.15 -12.97 -4.70
CA PRO A 24 -11.64 -13.18 -6.04
C PRO A 24 -12.79 -13.24 -7.05
N GLN A 25 -12.61 -12.54 -8.16
CA GLN A 25 -13.51 -12.49 -9.29
C GLN A 25 -13.61 -13.88 -9.94
N LYS A 26 -14.73 -14.57 -9.77
CA LYS A 26 -15.04 -15.81 -10.51
C LYS A 26 -15.43 -15.41 -11.93
N SER A 27 -14.63 -15.81 -12.92
CA SER A 27 -14.98 -15.76 -14.34
C SER A 27 -16.10 -16.76 -14.63
N ASP A 28 -17.15 -16.28 -15.30
CA ASP A 28 -18.21 -17.10 -15.89
C ASP A 28 -17.64 -18.00 -17.00
N ASP A 29 -17.91 -19.31 -16.94
CA ASP A 29 -18.27 -20.09 -18.13
C ASP A 29 -19.10 -21.34 -17.79
N SER A 30 -20.10 -21.52 -18.66
CA SER A 30 -20.89 -22.70 -19.06
C SER A 30 -21.52 -23.72 -18.07
N THR A 31 -22.81 -23.90 -18.35
CA THR A 31 -23.81 -24.93 -17.99
C THR A 31 -23.35 -26.39 -17.92
N LEU A 32 -23.88 -27.17 -16.96
CA LEU A 32 -24.82 -28.29 -17.15
C LEU A 32 -25.11 -29.08 -15.83
N ASP A 33 -26.40 -29.31 -15.62
CA ASP A 33 -27.10 -30.43 -14.96
C ASP A 33 -27.03 -30.75 -13.45
N GLU A 34 -28.20 -31.22 -13.00
CA GLU A 34 -28.72 -31.47 -11.66
C GLU A 34 -28.11 -32.69 -10.94
N ASP A 35 -28.33 -32.67 -9.61
CA ASP A 35 -28.56 -33.81 -8.73
C ASP A 35 -27.36 -34.42 -7.98
N SER A 36 -27.13 -33.94 -6.74
CA SER A 36 -27.06 -34.80 -5.55
C SER A 36 -26.83 -33.98 -4.29
N LEU A 37 -27.75 -34.15 -3.35
CA LEU A 37 -27.53 -33.91 -1.93
C LEU A 37 -26.46 -34.90 -1.42
N GLU A 38 -25.30 -34.43 -1.00
CA GLU A 38 -24.59 -35.02 0.15
C GLU A 38 -23.83 -33.96 0.95
N LEU A 39 -24.13 -34.00 2.25
CA LEU A 39 -23.54 -33.25 3.34
C LEU A 39 -22.18 -33.87 3.66
N ALA A 40 -21.07 -33.29 3.21
CA ALA A 40 -19.75 -33.63 3.71
C ALA A 40 -18.74 -32.51 3.47
N ASP A 41 -18.26 -31.95 4.58
CA ASP A 41 -16.86 -31.67 4.83
C ASP A 41 -16.09 -30.84 3.80
N SER A 42 -16.00 -29.54 4.05
CA SER A 42 -14.89 -28.75 3.56
C SER A 42 -14.56 -27.65 4.56
N LEU A 43 -13.90 -28.07 5.64
CA LEU A 43 -13.00 -27.20 6.41
C LEU A 43 -11.92 -26.71 5.42
N THR A 44 -12.15 -25.55 4.82
CA THR A 44 -11.18 -24.88 3.95
C THR A 44 -10.04 -24.37 4.83
N GLY A 45 -8.84 -24.94 4.62
CA GLY A 45 -7.61 -24.76 5.40
C GLY A 45 -6.97 -23.36 5.39
N GLU A 46 -7.78 -22.30 5.41
CA GLU A 46 -7.31 -20.92 5.65
C GLU A 46 -7.35 -20.56 7.15
N GLU A 47 -8.24 -21.17 7.95
CA GLU A 47 -8.34 -20.89 9.39
C GLU A 47 -7.17 -21.48 10.22
N SER A 48 -6.43 -22.46 9.69
CA SER A 48 -5.37 -23.15 10.45
C SER A 48 -4.02 -22.43 10.47
N MET A 49 -3.78 -21.45 9.60
CA MET A 49 -2.56 -20.62 9.64
C MET A 49 -2.72 -19.42 10.58
N ASP A 50 -3.93 -18.86 10.69
CA ASP A 50 -4.24 -17.76 11.61
C ASP A 50 -4.16 -18.17 13.09
N GLU A 51 -4.38 -19.45 13.39
CA GLU A 51 -4.39 -19.95 14.78
C GLU A 51 -2.99 -20.30 15.33
N LEU A 52 -1.94 -20.35 14.47
CA LEU A 52 -0.60 -20.77 14.87
C LEU A 52 0.38 -19.63 15.20
N ILE A 53 -0.01 -18.36 14.99
CA ILE A 53 0.88 -17.21 15.26
C ILE A 53 0.74 -16.73 16.71
N SER A 54 1.48 -17.43 17.58
CA SER A 54 2.09 -16.97 18.84
C SER A 54 1.20 -16.28 19.90
N GLU A 55 0.95 -17.01 20.99
CA GLU A 55 0.46 -16.49 22.28
C GLU A 55 1.46 -15.54 23.00
N ALA A 56 2.69 -15.38 22.50
CA ALA A 56 3.68 -14.53 23.15
C ALA A 56 3.35 -13.04 22.99
N PRO A 57 3.53 -12.21 24.03
CA PRO A 57 3.41 -10.76 23.91
C PRO A 57 4.41 -10.24 22.87
N MET A 58 4.00 -9.25 22.06
CA MET A 58 4.88 -8.62 21.08
C MET A 58 6.20 -8.18 21.75
N PRO A 59 7.37 -8.54 21.19
CA PRO A 59 8.65 -8.08 21.71
C PRO A 59 8.70 -6.55 21.78
N VAL A 60 9.28 -6.00 22.85
CA VAL A 60 9.42 -4.53 23.01
C VAL A 60 10.20 -3.91 21.83
N ALA A 61 11.15 -4.63 21.25
CA ALA A 61 11.90 -4.18 20.07
C ALA A 61 10.99 -3.96 18.85
N ALA A 62 9.95 -4.79 18.66
CA ALA A 62 8.99 -4.63 17.55
C ALA A 62 8.04 -3.43 17.75
N GLU A 63 8.08 -2.76 18.90
CA GLU A 63 7.38 -1.48 19.12
C GLU A 63 8.26 -0.27 18.77
N GLU A 64 9.57 -0.46 18.57
CA GLU A 64 10.52 0.63 18.31
C GLU A 64 10.47 1.11 16.86
N LEU A 65 10.42 0.18 15.91
CA LEU A 65 10.24 0.46 14.48
C LEU A 65 8.79 0.27 14.07
N PHE A 66 8.26 1.24 13.30
CA PHE A 66 6.88 1.17 12.84
C PHE A 66 6.64 0.00 11.87
N ASP A 67 7.61 -0.33 11.03
CA ASP A 67 7.52 -1.40 10.04
C ASP A 67 7.35 -2.78 10.71
N ASP A 68 8.15 -3.05 11.75
CA ASP A 68 8.05 -4.27 12.56
C ASP A 68 6.69 -4.37 13.25
N PHE A 69 6.23 -3.26 13.85
CA PHE A 69 4.91 -3.20 14.44
C PHE A 69 3.81 -3.49 13.40
N LEU A 70 3.87 -2.84 12.23
CA LEU A 70 2.87 -2.95 11.19
C LEU A 70 2.77 -4.38 10.64
N PHE A 71 3.92 -5.05 10.43
CA PHE A 71 3.96 -6.45 10.01
C PHE A 71 3.28 -7.38 11.01
N ASN A 72 3.54 -7.20 12.30
CA ASN A 72 2.86 -7.95 13.36
C ASN A 72 1.36 -7.60 13.46
N PHE A 73 1.02 -6.31 13.35
CA PHE A 73 -0.37 -5.84 13.39
C PHE A 73 -1.20 -6.39 12.23
N ALA A 74 -0.63 -6.49 11.04
CA ALA A 74 -1.28 -6.98 9.82
C ALA A 74 -1.42 -8.51 9.77
N SER A 75 -0.60 -9.25 10.52
CA SER A 75 -0.59 -10.71 10.54
C SER A 75 -1.27 -11.35 11.76
N ASN A 76 -1.57 -10.58 12.82
CA ASN A 76 -2.15 -11.11 14.04
C ASN A 76 -3.49 -10.44 14.38
N LYS A 77 -4.60 -11.17 14.20
CA LYS A 77 -5.96 -10.69 14.48
C LYS A 77 -6.16 -10.20 15.91
N ARG A 78 -5.62 -10.93 16.89
CA ARG A 78 -5.76 -10.57 18.32
C ARG A 78 -5.05 -9.26 18.61
N LEU A 79 -3.80 -9.14 18.19
CA LEU A 79 -3.02 -7.92 18.33
C LEU A 79 -3.71 -6.75 17.61
N GLN A 80 -4.20 -6.96 16.39
CA GLN A 80 -4.91 -5.93 15.65
C GLN A 80 -6.11 -5.40 16.44
N MET A 81 -6.94 -6.30 16.97
CA MET A 81 -8.08 -5.94 17.80
C MET A 81 -7.71 -5.24 19.12
N GLU A 82 -6.52 -5.49 19.67
CA GLU A 82 -5.99 -4.83 20.86
C GLU A 82 -5.42 -3.43 20.56
N ARG A 83 -4.91 -3.22 19.34
CA ARG A 83 -4.23 -1.99 18.91
C ARG A 83 -5.10 -1.04 18.12
N VAL A 84 -6.33 -1.42 17.81
CA VAL A 84 -7.35 -0.51 17.26
C VAL A 84 -8.11 0.15 18.41
N LYS A 85 -8.19 1.48 18.41
CA LYS A 85 -8.99 2.23 19.38
C LYS A 85 -10.44 2.28 18.95
N PHE A 86 -11.28 1.46 19.57
CA PHE A 86 -12.72 1.44 19.31
C PHE A 86 -13.55 2.39 20.20
N PRO A 87 -14.68 2.92 19.70
CA PRO A 87 -15.07 2.91 18.29
C PRO A 87 -14.11 3.79 17.46
N ILE A 88 -13.67 3.29 16.30
CA ILE A 88 -12.69 4.01 15.49
C ILE A 88 -13.39 5.06 14.64
N ILE A 89 -12.81 6.26 14.59
CA ILE A 89 -13.36 7.37 13.80
C ILE A 89 -12.94 7.17 12.35
N VAL A 90 -13.93 7.12 11.45
CA VAL A 90 -13.73 7.04 10.01
C VAL A 90 -14.22 8.33 9.37
N SER A 91 -13.27 9.17 8.95
CA SER A 91 -13.57 10.43 8.28
C SER A 91 -13.64 10.23 6.76
N SER A 92 -14.46 11.05 6.11
CA SER A 92 -14.51 11.22 4.67
C SER A 92 -14.68 12.71 4.36
N GLU A 93 -14.52 13.11 3.10
CA GLU A 93 -14.68 14.50 2.66
C GLU A 93 -16.04 15.11 3.06
N ALA A 94 -17.10 14.31 3.16
CA ALA A 94 -18.45 14.78 3.45
C ALA A 94 -18.87 14.64 4.92
N LYS A 95 -18.32 13.65 5.64
CA LYS A 95 -18.77 13.31 7.00
C LYS A 95 -17.74 12.50 7.78
N ALA A 96 -17.84 12.55 9.10
CA ALA A 96 -17.21 11.59 10.00
C ALA A 96 -18.24 10.58 10.49
N ASP A 97 -17.84 9.32 10.59
CA ASP A 97 -18.61 8.20 11.13
C ASP A 97 -17.76 7.43 12.15
N THR A 98 -18.37 6.45 12.81
CA THR A 98 -17.66 5.57 13.74
C THR A 98 -17.89 4.11 13.39
N LEU A 99 -16.83 3.29 13.47
CA LEU A 99 -16.91 1.85 13.28
C LEU A 99 -16.73 1.15 14.62
N ASP A 100 -17.69 0.31 15.00
CA ASP A 100 -17.66 -0.43 16.25
C ASP A 100 -16.72 -1.65 16.16
N ARG A 101 -16.27 -2.12 17.33
CA ARG A 101 -15.42 -3.32 17.46
C ARG A 101 -15.99 -4.55 16.75
N LYS A 102 -17.31 -4.72 16.73
CA LYS A 102 -18.02 -5.86 16.11
C LYS A 102 -18.06 -5.78 14.57
N GLU A 103 -17.86 -4.59 14.02
CA GLU A 103 -17.90 -4.32 12.58
C GLU A 103 -16.51 -4.32 11.96
N TRP A 104 -15.47 -4.34 12.79
CA TRP A 104 -14.08 -4.43 12.36
C TRP A 104 -13.82 -5.76 11.66
N GLN A 105 -13.23 -5.67 10.47
CA GLN A 105 -12.69 -6.80 9.73
C GLN A 105 -11.17 -6.68 9.77
N MET A 106 -10.49 -7.82 9.85
CA MET A 106 -9.03 -7.84 9.88
C MET A 106 -8.49 -7.20 8.60
N GLU A 107 -7.63 -6.20 8.76
CA GLU A 107 -6.94 -5.55 7.65
C GLU A 107 -5.54 -6.16 7.51
N HIS A 108 -5.29 -6.80 6.38
CA HIS A 108 -4.02 -7.46 6.10
C HIS A 108 -3.04 -6.53 5.35
N PHE A 109 -3.46 -5.34 4.91
CA PHE A 109 -2.62 -4.43 4.13
C PHE A 109 -1.90 -5.15 2.98
N PHE A 110 -0.59 -4.99 2.88
CA PHE A 110 0.26 -5.58 1.86
C PHE A 110 0.66 -7.03 2.15
N MET A 111 0.22 -7.66 3.26
CA MET A 111 0.68 -9.01 3.64
C MET A 111 0.35 -10.11 2.64
N HIS A 112 -0.69 -9.91 1.81
CA HIS A 112 -1.05 -10.83 0.73
C HIS A 112 -0.40 -10.47 -0.62
N HIS A 113 0.35 -9.36 -0.66
CA HIS A 113 1.13 -8.92 -1.80
C HIS A 113 2.59 -9.32 -1.58
N GLY A 114 3.33 -9.66 -2.64
CA GLY A 114 4.76 -10.00 -2.51
C GLY A 114 5.66 -8.81 -2.17
N GLU A 115 5.10 -7.60 -2.23
CA GLU A 115 5.79 -6.32 -2.09
C GLU A 115 4.84 -5.21 -1.61
N TYR A 116 5.42 -4.11 -1.14
CA TYR A 116 4.72 -2.86 -0.87
C TYR A 116 5.54 -1.68 -1.39
N THR A 117 4.92 -0.50 -1.45
CA THR A 117 5.57 0.68 -2.04
C THR A 117 5.78 1.79 -1.02
N LEU A 118 6.76 2.65 -1.27
CA LEU A 118 7.04 3.85 -0.50
C LEU A 118 7.27 5.01 -1.46
N ILE A 119 6.68 6.16 -1.17
CA ILE A 119 6.81 7.37 -1.98
C ILE A 119 7.58 8.43 -1.19
N PHE A 120 8.76 8.79 -1.68
CA PHE A 120 9.62 9.82 -1.09
C PHE A 120 9.77 11.03 -1.99
N ASP A 121 10.05 12.18 -1.38
CA ASP A 121 10.35 13.45 -2.02
C ASP A 121 11.85 13.68 -2.24
N SER A 122 12.71 12.91 -1.57
CA SER A 122 14.17 13.00 -1.65
C SER A 122 14.87 11.76 -1.09
N GLU A 123 16.14 11.54 -1.45
CA GLU A 123 16.97 10.45 -0.90
C GLU A 123 17.16 10.60 0.63
N ALA A 124 17.33 11.82 1.14
CA ALA A 124 17.43 12.07 2.58
C ALA A 124 16.19 11.60 3.38
N GLN A 125 15.00 11.64 2.76
CA GLN A 125 13.78 11.11 3.39
C GLN A 125 13.76 9.58 3.39
N MET A 126 14.36 8.94 2.37
CA MET A 126 14.48 7.49 2.32
C MET A 126 15.41 6.98 3.44
N GLU A 127 16.51 7.70 3.72
CA GLU A 127 17.42 7.38 4.82
C GLU A 127 16.76 7.51 6.21
N SER A 128 15.75 8.36 6.37
CA SER A 128 15.06 8.58 7.64
C SER A 128 13.93 7.60 7.95
N VAL A 129 13.70 6.57 7.12
CA VAL A 129 12.68 5.52 7.35
C VAL A 129 12.98 4.70 8.62
N SER A 130 14.25 4.59 8.99
CA SER A 130 14.71 3.88 10.20
C SER A 130 14.62 4.73 11.49
N ASP A 131 14.05 5.94 11.41
CA ASP A 131 13.95 6.84 12.56
C ASP A 131 12.93 6.33 13.60
N THR A 132 13.45 5.79 14.70
CA THR A 132 12.67 5.29 15.84
C THR A 132 12.01 6.40 16.67
N SER A 133 12.32 7.68 16.41
CA SER A 133 11.70 8.83 17.08
C SER A 133 10.31 9.18 16.52
N VAL A 134 9.93 8.57 15.39
CA VAL A 134 8.62 8.76 14.76
C VAL A 134 7.51 8.27 15.71
N ASN A 135 6.56 9.15 16.00
CA ASN A 135 5.40 8.84 16.85
C ASN A 135 4.07 8.88 16.10
N HIS A 136 4.12 9.12 14.80
CA HIS A 136 2.97 9.18 13.91
C HIS A 136 3.32 8.57 12.56
N ALA A 137 2.47 7.68 12.08
CA ALA A 137 2.62 7.08 10.76
C ALA A 137 1.24 6.92 10.11
N ILE A 138 1.19 7.05 8.79
CA ILE A 138 -0.02 6.83 8.01
C ILE A 138 0.25 5.71 7.01
N VAL A 139 -0.50 4.63 7.11
CA VAL A 139 -0.54 3.61 6.05
C VAL A 139 -1.64 4.00 5.08
N GLU A 140 -1.31 4.13 3.81
CA GLU A 140 -2.24 4.47 2.74
C GLU A 140 -2.49 3.25 1.87
N LYS A 141 -3.76 2.87 1.72
CA LYS A 141 -4.23 1.94 0.69
C LYS A 141 -4.78 2.76 -0.47
N ILE A 142 -4.05 2.78 -1.57
CA ILE A 142 -4.27 3.66 -2.73
C ILE A 142 -4.90 2.84 -3.84
N PHE A 143 -6.15 3.16 -4.17
CA PHE A 143 -6.90 2.56 -5.26
C PHE A 143 -6.71 3.41 -6.51
N LEU A 144 -5.66 3.12 -7.29
CA LEU A 144 -5.24 3.93 -8.45
C LEU A 144 -6.35 4.01 -9.50
N ASP A 145 -7.02 2.88 -9.79
CA ASP A 145 -8.04 2.82 -10.82
C ASP A 145 -9.32 3.56 -10.44
N GLN A 146 -9.73 3.41 -9.18
CA GLN A 146 -10.92 4.02 -8.61
C GLN A 146 -10.68 5.46 -8.17
N GLY A 147 -9.43 5.90 -8.04
CA GLY A 147 -9.04 7.28 -7.75
C GLY A 147 -9.34 7.72 -6.31
N PHE A 148 -9.20 6.83 -5.34
CA PHE A 148 -9.34 7.17 -3.91
C PHE A 148 -8.27 6.52 -3.03
N VAL A 149 -8.11 7.05 -1.82
CA VAL A 149 -7.12 6.60 -0.83
C VAL A 149 -7.82 6.37 0.51
N CYS A 150 -7.58 5.22 1.13
CA CYS A 150 -7.90 4.95 2.53
C CYS A 150 -6.62 5.12 3.35
N GLN A 151 -6.64 6.02 4.33
CA GLN A 151 -5.53 6.28 5.25
C GLN A 151 -5.85 5.68 6.61
N TYR A 152 -4.89 4.96 7.19
CA TYR A 152 -4.94 4.36 8.51
C TYR A 152 -3.89 5.06 9.36
N GLN A 153 -4.33 5.85 10.34
CA GLN A 153 -3.48 6.75 11.12
C GLN A 153 -3.09 6.09 12.43
N PHE A 154 -1.80 5.83 12.57
CA PHE A 154 -1.20 5.22 13.74
C PHE A 154 -0.48 6.29 14.56
N ASP A 155 -0.79 6.35 15.86
CA ASP A 155 -0.10 7.20 16.82
C ASP A 155 0.56 6.34 17.88
N ARG A 156 1.80 6.68 18.26
CA ARG A 156 2.50 6.03 19.36
C ARG A 156 2.05 6.64 20.69
N LYS A 157 1.39 5.84 21.53
CA LYS A 157 0.83 6.24 22.82
C LYS A 157 1.37 5.37 23.94
N ASN A 158 2.06 6.00 24.90
CA ASN A 158 2.73 5.30 26.00
C ASN A 158 3.65 4.17 25.49
N GLY A 159 4.45 4.49 24.47
CA GLY A 159 5.41 3.56 23.85
C GLY A 159 4.82 2.53 22.89
N ARG A 160 3.49 2.49 22.72
CA ARG A 160 2.78 1.50 21.89
C ARG A 160 2.10 2.15 20.70
N TRP A 161 2.24 1.55 19.53
CA TRP A 161 1.51 1.99 18.34
C TRP A 161 0.03 1.61 18.42
N MET A 162 -0.84 2.57 18.09
CA MET A 162 -2.30 2.43 18.12
C MET A 162 -2.91 2.96 16.83
N LEU A 163 -3.81 2.20 16.20
CA LEU A 163 -4.66 2.70 15.11
C LEU A 163 -5.82 3.48 15.72
N ASP A 164 -5.84 4.80 15.50
CA ASP A 164 -6.78 5.69 16.17
C ASP A 164 -7.84 6.29 15.24
N ARG A 165 -7.51 6.45 13.96
CA ARG A 165 -8.37 7.10 12.98
C ARG A 165 -8.16 6.51 11.59
N MET A 166 -9.23 6.57 10.82
CA MET A 166 -9.17 6.32 9.38
C MET A 166 -9.70 7.54 8.63
N ASN A 167 -9.19 7.76 7.43
CA ASN A 167 -9.67 8.79 6.53
C ASN A 167 -9.79 8.24 5.11
N LYS A 168 -10.94 8.47 4.47
CA LYS A 168 -11.15 8.17 3.05
C LYS A 168 -11.23 9.47 2.27
N GLN A 169 -10.37 9.63 1.29
CA GLN A 169 -10.34 10.81 0.43
C GLN A 169 -10.20 10.42 -1.04
N THR A 170 -10.64 11.29 -1.94
CA THR A 170 -10.27 11.20 -3.35
C THR A 170 -8.76 11.39 -3.50
N MET A 171 -8.19 10.70 -4.49
CA MET A 171 -6.75 10.73 -4.75
C MET A 171 -6.26 12.15 -5.08
N SER A 172 -7.12 13.01 -5.61
CA SER A 172 -6.83 14.43 -5.88
C SER A 172 -6.50 15.24 -4.62
N HIS A 173 -6.96 14.83 -3.44
CA HIS A 173 -6.63 15.47 -2.16
C HIS A 173 -5.38 14.88 -1.49
N ASN A 174 -4.82 13.79 -2.03
CA ASN A 174 -3.58 13.24 -1.51
C ASN A 174 -2.40 14.19 -1.83
N PRO A 175 -1.43 14.40 -0.91
CA PRO A 175 -0.23 15.20 -1.20
C PRO A 175 0.55 14.73 -2.46
N ASN A 176 0.47 13.45 -2.79
CA ASN A 176 1.07 12.82 -3.97
C ASN A 176 0.14 12.82 -5.20
N ALA A 177 -1.00 13.51 -5.18
CA ALA A 177 -2.04 13.44 -6.22
C ALA A 177 -1.52 13.53 -7.67
N SER A 178 -0.65 14.51 -7.95
CA SER A 178 -0.07 14.70 -9.28
C SER A 178 0.77 13.50 -9.72
N PHE A 179 1.59 12.97 -8.81
CA PHE A 179 2.43 11.80 -9.08
C PHE A 179 1.59 10.54 -9.23
N LEU A 180 0.63 10.29 -8.32
CA LEU A 180 -0.24 9.11 -8.40
C LEU A 180 -1.09 9.08 -9.67
N SER A 181 -1.59 10.24 -10.11
CA SER A 181 -2.32 10.37 -11.38
C SER A 181 -1.46 10.04 -12.59
N PHE A 182 -0.19 10.46 -12.57
CA PHE A 182 0.80 10.10 -13.57
C PHE A 182 1.14 8.61 -13.52
N TYR A 183 1.47 8.10 -12.32
CA TYR A 183 1.95 6.74 -12.11
C TYR A 183 0.92 5.69 -12.54
N ARG A 184 -0.37 5.91 -12.25
CA ARG A 184 -1.46 5.05 -12.73
C ARG A 184 -1.36 4.77 -14.23
N ARG A 185 -1.12 5.82 -15.03
CA ARG A 185 -0.97 5.69 -16.50
C ARG A 185 0.38 5.08 -16.85
N PHE A 186 1.45 5.51 -16.19
CA PHE A 186 2.79 4.96 -16.40
C PHE A 186 2.86 3.43 -16.20
N ALA A 187 2.17 2.90 -15.20
CA ALA A 187 2.14 1.46 -14.93
C ALA A 187 1.34 0.66 -15.97
N THR A 188 0.29 1.25 -16.56
CA THR A 188 -0.72 0.51 -17.35
C THR A 188 -0.76 0.84 -18.85
N ASP A 189 -0.20 1.96 -19.29
CA ASP A 189 -0.17 2.42 -20.68
C ASP A 189 1.29 2.44 -21.17
N SER A 190 1.66 1.45 -21.98
CA SER A 190 3.05 1.31 -22.47
C SER A 190 3.49 2.45 -23.39
N VAL A 191 2.57 3.03 -24.18
CA VAL A 191 2.87 4.16 -25.06
C VAL A 191 3.15 5.40 -24.21
N PHE A 192 2.30 5.66 -23.23
CA PHE A 192 2.50 6.76 -22.30
C PHE A 192 3.77 6.57 -21.45
N ARG A 193 4.03 5.35 -20.98
CA ARG A 193 5.26 4.99 -20.26
C ARG A 193 6.48 5.34 -21.08
N GLN A 194 6.53 4.91 -22.35
CA GLN A 194 7.68 5.17 -23.22
C GLN A 194 7.92 6.65 -23.47
N GLN A 195 6.85 7.44 -23.62
CA GLN A 195 6.94 8.90 -23.72
C GLN A 195 7.38 9.57 -22.41
N SER A 196 7.21 8.88 -21.29
CA SER A 196 7.52 9.35 -19.94
C SER A 196 8.89 8.87 -19.44
N LEU A 197 9.68 8.23 -20.28
CA LEU A 197 11.08 7.92 -19.98
C LEU A 197 11.96 9.12 -20.34
N ALA A 198 12.97 9.41 -19.53
CA ALA A 198 14.05 10.31 -19.92
C ALA A 198 14.88 9.67 -21.05
N GLN A 199 15.57 10.50 -21.84
CA GLN A 199 16.44 10.01 -22.92
C GLN A 199 17.59 9.13 -22.38
N GLU A 200 18.07 9.46 -21.17
CA GLU A 200 19.06 8.72 -20.43
C GLU A 200 18.49 8.45 -19.03
N ILE A 201 18.28 7.17 -18.71
CA ILE A 201 17.83 6.73 -17.39
C ILE A 201 19.07 6.20 -16.68
N ALA A 202 19.49 6.87 -15.60
CA ALA A 202 20.60 6.37 -14.81
C ALA A 202 20.25 5.02 -14.18
N PHE A 203 21.19 4.09 -14.16
CA PHE A 203 21.05 2.79 -13.54
C PHE A 203 22.11 2.62 -12.45
N SER A 204 21.72 2.04 -11.31
CA SER A 204 22.63 1.57 -10.27
C SER A 204 22.14 0.20 -9.79
N GLY A 205 23.05 -0.75 -9.58
CA GLY A 205 22.70 -2.07 -9.05
C GLY A 205 23.91 -2.77 -8.42
N PRO A 206 23.74 -3.93 -7.79
CA PRO A 206 24.85 -4.67 -7.18
C PRO A 206 25.89 -5.07 -8.23
N ASP A 207 27.17 -4.86 -7.94
CA ASP A 207 28.26 -5.30 -8.81
C ASP A 207 28.40 -6.83 -8.75
N PRO A 208 28.33 -7.55 -9.90
CA PRO A 208 28.39 -9.02 -9.91
C PRO A 208 29.77 -9.57 -9.53
N ASP A 209 30.82 -8.76 -9.63
CA ASP A 209 32.21 -9.14 -9.33
C ASP A 209 32.65 -8.64 -7.93
N ASN A 210 31.89 -7.75 -7.30
CA ASN A 210 32.22 -7.17 -6.00
C ASN A 210 31.00 -6.88 -5.11
N ASP A 211 30.78 -7.72 -4.10
CA ASP A 211 29.67 -7.64 -3.15
C ASP A 211 29.56 -6.32 -2.34
N PHE A 212 30.58 -5.46 -2.37
CA PHE A 212 30.60 -4.16 -1.65
C PHE A 212 30.46 -2.93 -2.56
N GLU A 213 30.40 -3.13 -3.88
CA GLU A 213 30.32 -2.04 -4.84
C GLU A 213 29.01 -2.09 -5.63
N GLN A 214 28.62 -0.94 -6.19
CA GLN A 214 27.51 -0.84 -7.11
C GLN A 214 28.05 -0.60 -8.52
N MET A 215 27.45 -1.26 -9.50
CA MET A 215 27.65 -0.93 -10.91
C MET A 215 26.75 0.23 -11.30
N GLU A 216 27.29 1.19 -12.04
CA GLU A 216 26.53 2.30 -12.61
C GLU A 216 26.40 2.14 -14.13
N GLY A 217 25.28 2.60 -14.68
CA GLY A 217 25.03 2.54 -16.11
C GLY A 217 23.99 3.54 -16.58
N VAL A 218 23.66 3.45 -17.86
CA VAL A 218 22.59 4.24 -18.48
C VAL A 218 21.72 3.30 -19.31
N ILE A 219 20.41 3.34 -19.06
CA ILE A 219 19.39 2.66 -19.84
C ILE A 219 18.75 3.69 -20.77
N THR A 220 18.68 3.38 -22.06
CA THR A 220 17.88 4.18 -23.00
C THR A 220 16.45 3.63 -23.06
N PRO A 221 15.46 4.44 -23.46
CA PRO A 221 14.07 4.00 -23.56
C PRO A 221 13.87 2.68 -24.32
N ASP A 222 14.65 2.43 -25.37
CA ASP A 222 14.54 1.22 -26.20
C ASP A 222 14.86 -0.08 -25.43
N PHE A 223 15.64 0.01 -24.35
CA PHE A 223 16.00 -1.14 -23.52
C PHE A 223 15.25 -1.20 -22.20
N TRP A 224 14.42 -0.20 -21.88
CA TRP A 224 13.72 -0.11 -20.59
C TRP A 224 12.99 -1.40 -20.21
N ASP A 225 12.21 -1.97 -21.12
CA ASP A 225 11.41 -3.18 -20.85
C ASP A 225 12.26 -4.41 -20.49
N ALA A 226 13.56 -4.43 -20.82
CA ALA A 226 14.46 -5.51 -20.44
C ALA A 226 14.97 -5.40 -19.00
N PHE A 227 14.90 -4.21 -18.39
CA PHE A 227 15.34 -3.91 -17.02
C PHE A 227 14.19 -3.57 -16.08
N ALA A 228 13.02 -3.23 -16.62
CA ALA A 228 11.89 -2.77 -15.83
C ALA A 228 11.43 -3.85 -14.83
N PRO A 229 11.25 -3.51 -13.54
CA PRO A 229 10.58 -4.41 -12.62
C PRO A 229 9.10 -4.55 -13.02
N GLU A 230 8.42 -5.53 -12.44
CA GLU A 230 6.96 -5.55 -12.48
C GLU A 230 6.43 -4.28 -11.79
N LEU A 231 5.63 -3.49 -12.51
CA LEU A 231 5.09 -2.24 -11.97
C LEU A 231 3.75 -2.50 -11.26
N PRO A 232 3.64 -2.22 -9.95
CA PRO A 232 2.39 -2.42 -9.23
C PRO A 232 1.29 -1.50 -9.76
N HIS A 233 0.10 -2.05 -9.96
CA HIS A 233 -1.05 -1.35 -10.53
C HIS A 233 -2.34 -1.78 -9.82
N GLY A 234 -3.45 -1.09 -10.13
CA GLY A 234 -4.72 -1.31 -9.42
C GLY A 234 -4.68 -0.75 -8.00
N THR A 235 -4.28 -1.56 -7.02
CA THR A 235 -4.15 -1.16 -5.61
C THR A 235 -2.70 -1.22 -5.16
N ILE A 236 -2.19 -0.11 -4.62
CA ILE A 236 -0.85 -0.03 -4.03
C ILE A 236 -0.92 0.44 -2.58
N TYR A 237 0.12 0.18 -1.81
CA TYR A 237 0.25 0.63 -0.43
C TYR A 237 1.39 1.64 -0.31
N ASN A 238 1.23 2.66 0.53
CA ASN A 238 2.28 3.60 0.88
C ASN A 238 2.35 3.76 2.40
N ILE A 239 3.52 4.06 2.95
CA ILE A 239 3.70 4.41 4.35
C ILE A 239 4.30 5.80 4.44
N VAL A 240 3.62 6.69 5.15
CA VAL A 240 4.10 8.04 5.43
C VAL A 240 4.58 8.10 6.87
N TYR A 241 5.89 8.22 7.05
CA TYR A 241 6.51 8.43 8.36
C TYR A 241 6.49 9.91 8.73
N GLY A 242 5.95 10.24 9.90
CA GLY A 242 5.79 11.63 10.33
C GLY A 242 4.72 12.38 9.54
N HIS A 243 4.92 13.68 9.33
CA HIS A 243 3.91 14.52 8.68
C HIS A 243 4.10 14.52 7.15
N PRO A 244 3.01 14.55 6.36
CA PRO A 244 3.12 14.63 4.91
C PRO A 244 3.93 15.84 4.46
N HIS A 245 4.88 15.62 3.57
CA HIS A 245 5.81 16.64 3.11
C HIS A 245 5.19 17.49 1.99
N THR A 246 5.78 18.67 1.79
CA THR A 246 5.38 19.65 0.77
C THR A 246 5.61 19.14 -0.65
N HIS A 247 4.98 19.80 -1.63
CA HIS A 247 5.17 19.51 -3.05
C HIS A 247 6.66 19.43 -3.47
N SER A 248 7.07 18.31 -4.07
CA SER A 248 8.38 18.12 -4.69
C SER A 248 8.28 17.98 -6.21
N ASN A 249 9.34 18.37 -6.91
CA ASN A 249 9.56 18.06 -8.33
C ASN A 249 10.30 16.73 -8.53
N VAL A 250 10.58 16.01 -7.45
CA VAL A 250 11.23 14.69 -7.46
C VAL A 250 10.34 13.74 -6.67
N LYS A 251 10.17 12.53 -7.18
CA LYS A 251 9.54 11.43 -6.45
C LYS A 251 10.40 10.19 -6.60
N ILE A 252 10.71 9.55 -5.48
CA ILE A 252 11.35 8.24 -5.47
C ILE A 252 10.28 7.24 -5.08
N PHE A 253 9.97 6.34 -5.99
CA PHE A 253 9.00 5.28 -5.81
C PHE A 253 9.76 3.98 -5.55
N LEU A 254 9.81 3.58 -4.29
CA LEU A 254 10.52 2.39 -3.84
C LEU A 254 9.53 1.23 -3.77
N LEU A 255 9.88 0.12 -4.42
CA LEU A 255 9.24 -1.18 -4.30
C LEU A 255 10.08 -1.99 -3.32
N ARG A 256 9.47 -2.48 -2.24
CA ARG A 256 10.15 -3.30 -1.23
C ARG A 256 9.43 -4.63 -1.10
N GLY A 257 10.17 -5.70 -1.34
CA GLY A 257 9.66 -7.06 -1.22
C GLY A 257 9.50 -7.48 0.24
N ILE A 258 8.52 -8.36 0.50
CA ILE A 258 8.26 -8.86 1.85
C ILE A 258 9.15 -10.07 2.12
N ALA A 259 10.02 -9.96 3.12
CA ALA A 259 10.88 -11.03 3.62
C ALA A 259 11.84 -11.66 2.58
N ASN A 260 12.11 -10.98 1.45
CA ASN A 260 13.01 -11.45 0.40
C ASN A 260 14.19 -10.50 0.10
N GLY A 261 14.27 -9.36 0.79
CA GLY A 261 15.37 -8.39 0.65
C GLY A 261 15.38 -7.61 -0.66
N MET A 262 14.37 -7.77 -1.51
CA MET A 262 14.24 -7.03 -2.77
C MET A 262 13.92 -5.56 -2.51
N GLU A 263 14.71 -4.67 -3.08
CA GLU A 263 14.46 -3.23 -3.10
C GLU A 263 14.71 -2.69 -4.49
N VAL A 264 13.72 -2.01 -5.08
CA VAL A 264 13.87 -1.37 -6.38
C VAL A 264 13.33 0.05 -6.30
N ALA A 265 14.15 1.05 -6.61
CA ALA A 265 13.78 2.45 -6.57
C ALA A 265 13.68 3.05 -7.99
N LEU A 266 12.51 3.60 -8.30
CA LEU A 266 12.25 4.38 -9.51
C LEU A 266 12.22 5.87 -9.17
N THR A 267 13.19 6.64 -9.67
CA THR A 267 13.25 8.08 -9.44
C THR A 267 12.68 8.86 -10.61
N PHE A 268 11.61 9.60 -10.32
CA PHE A 268 10.92 10.47 -11.26
C PHE A 268 11.26 11.93 -10.98
N ARG A 269 11.49 12.70 -12.05
CA ARG A 269 11.68 14.15 -11.98
C ARG A 269 10.66 14.85 -12.85
N ARG A 270 10.21 16.01 -12.40
CA ARG A 270 9.25 16.83 -13.14
C ARG A 270 10.00 17.78 -14.08
N GLU A 271 9.87 17.53 -15.38
CA GLU A 271 10.45 18.32 -16.45
C GLU A 271 9.33 18.97 -17.27
N HIS A 272 9.35 20.29 -17.42
CA HIS A 272 8.30 21.03 -18.14
C HIS A 272 6.86 20.69 -17.69
N ASN A 273 6.66 20.46 -16.38
CA ASN A 273 5.42 20.01 -15.74
C ASN A 273 4.97 18.57 -16.05
N GLU A 274 5.80 17.76 -16.71
CA GLU A 274 5.57 16.34 -16.93
C GLU A 274 6.52 15.51 -16.08
N TRP A 275 6.06 14.39 -15.54
CA TRP A 275 6.93 13.47 -14.82
C TRP A 275 7.70 12.61 -15.82
N LYS A 276 9.00 12.47 -15.61
CA LYS A 276 9.91 11.61 -16.37
C LYS A 276 10.61 10.64 -15.44
N LEU A 277 10.70 9.37 -15.82
CA LEU A 277 11.58 8.41 -15.13
C LEU A 277 13.02 8.73 -15.51
N THR A 278 13.86 8.98 -14.51
CA THR A 278 15.25 9.43 -14.70
C THR A 278 16.29 8.50 -14.11
N LYS A 279 15.91 7.64 -13.17
CA LYS A 279 16.83 6.67 -12.55
C LYS A 279 16.09 5.41 -12.09
N LEU A 280 16.72 4.26 -12.29
CA LEU A 280 16.41 2.96 -11.72
C LEU A 280 17.56 2.58 -10.77
N SER A 281 17.24 2.08 -9.58
CA SER A 281 18.23 1.56 -8.64
C SER A 281 17.74 0.26 -8.02
N GLU A 282 18.62 -0.73 -7.96
CA GLU A 282 18.41 -2.06 -7.40
C GLU A 282 19.41 -2.34 -6.26
#